data_AF-A0A4Q5QUA8-F1
#
_entry.id   AF-A0A4Q5QUA8-F1
#
_cell.length_a   1.000
_cell.length_b   1.000
_cell.length_c   1.000
_cell.angle_alpha   90.00
_cell.angle_beta   90.00
_cell.angle_gamma   90.00
#
_symmetry.space_group_name_H-M   'P 1'
#
loop_
_entity.id
_entity.type
_entity.pdbx_description
1 polymer ?
#
loop_
_entity_poly.entity_id
_entity_poly.type
_entity_poly.pdbx_seq_one_letter_code
_entity_poly.pdbx_strand_id
1 'polypeptide(L)'
;MLKPSLFLFLLAALPAAAQKPPKPVPPPAPIEYKDGKLSYAPDSLGNRVPDFSYCGYRAGEAAIPTAIIKVTVPARAGDATARIQSALDYVAGLPLGKDGLRGAVLLEKGTYEVAGRLFIRASGVVLRGSGMGEGGTVLVGTGFSRDHLLTVSGRNDRKVDAAQTITADYVPVNARTLKVANPAAFKVGDRVVIRRPSTAAWIKKLGMETFGGGLSSLGWKPGQREVSWDRQVMAVDASGITLDAPLTTALDKTYGGGTVARGIWP
;
A
#
# COMPACT_ATOMS: atom_id res chain seq x y z
N MET A 1 -67.04 61.01 45.45
CA MET A 1 -66.97 59.79 44.61
C MET A 1 -65.92 60.09 43.54
N LEU A 2 -64.81 59.39 43.34
CA LEU A 2 -64.41 57.99 43.53
C LEU A 2 -62.85 58.00 43.62
N LYS A 3 -62.24 57.20 44.50
CA LYS A 3 -60.76 57.01 44.55
C LYS A 3 -60.35 55.89 43.58
N PRO A 4 -59.24 55.98 42.83
CA PRO A 4 -58.69 54.83 42.13
C PRO A 4 -57.71 54.09 43.04
N SER A 5 -58.00 52.81 43.30
CA SER A 5 -57.13 51.89 44.02
C SER A 5 -56.08 51.31 43.07
N LEU A 6 -54.80 51.45 43.44
CA LEU A 6 -53.65 50.91 42.72
C LEU A 6 -53.50 49.42 43.07
N PHE A 7 -53.75 48.53 42.11
CA PHE A 7 -53.52 47.08 42.26
C PHE A 7 -52.09 46.74 41.80
N LEU A 8 -51.24 46.35 42.75
CA LEU A 8 -49.86 45.93 42.49
C LEU A 8 -49.85 44.43 42.12
N PHE A 9 -49.65 44.11 40.85
CA PHE A 9 -49.40 42.73 40.40
C PHE A 9 -47.93 42.37 40.68
N LEU A 10 -47.69 41.48 41.64
CA LEU A 10 -46.38 40.91 41.90
C LEU A 10 -46.11 39.80 40.87
N LEU A 11 -45.27 40.09 39.87
CA LEU A 11 -44.84 39.11 38.88
C LEU A 11 -43.74 38.23 39.51
N ALA A 12 -44.08 37.00 39.89
CA ALA A 12 -43.10 36.01 40.35
C ALA A 12 -42.26 35.53 39.16
N ALA A 13 -41.04 36.05 39.02
CA ALA A 13 -40.06 35.58 38.05
C ALA A 13 -39.53 34.21 38.49
N LEU A 14 -40.02 33.13 37.86
CA LEU A 14 -39.38 31.81 37.95
C LEU A 14 -38.02 31.88 37.24
N PRO A 15 -36.91 31.50 37.89
CA PRO A 15 -35.63 31.43 37.21
C PRO A 15 -35.69 30.25 36.23
N ALA A 16 -35.75 30.56 34.93
CA ALA A 16 -35.49 29.57 33.90
C ALA A 16 -34.03 29.15 34.04
N ALA A 17 -33.79 27.98 34.63
CA ALA A 17 -32.48 27.35 34.62
C ALA A 17 -32.14 27.04 33.16
N ALA A 18 -31.34 27.90 32.53
CA ALA A 18 -30.78 27.67 31.21
C ALA A 18 -29.92 26.39 31.27
N GLN A 19 -30.47 25.27 30.78
CA GLN A 19 -29.69 24.05 30.59
C GLN A 19 -28.55 24.39 29.63
N LYS A 20 -27.30 24.22 30.10
CA LYS A 20 -26.13 24.31 29.22
C LYS A 20 -26.38 23.37 28.03
N PRO A 21 -26.20 23.84 26.79
CA PRO A 21 -26.38 22.97 25.62
C PRO A 21 -25.50 21.73 25.81
N PRO A 22 -26.02 20.52 25.53
CA PRO A 22 -25.24 19.30 25.68
C PRO A 22 -23.93 19.44 24.90
N LYS A 23 -22.82 19.13 25.57
CA LYS A 23 -21.50 19.16 24.91
C LYS A 23 -21.57 18.27 23.67
N PRO A 24 -21.11 18.75 22.50
CA PRO A 24 -21.03 17.90 21.32
C PRO A 24 -20.26 16.64 21.67
N VAL A 25 -20.86 15.48 21.42
CA VAL A 25 -20.18 14.20 21.59
C VAL A 25 -18.98 14.23 20.63
N PRO A 26 -17.73 14.05 21.13
CA PRO A 26 -16.58 14.02 20.26
C PRO A 26 -16.74 12.87 19.25
N PRO A 27 -16.33 13.07 17.99
CA PRO A 27 -16.42 12.02 16.97
C PRO A 27 -15.66 10.78 17.47
N PRO A 28 -16.14 9.56 17.12
CA PRO A 28 -15.46 8.34 17.51
C PRO A 28 -14.02 8.35 17.02
N ALA A 29 -13.11 7.74 17.79
CA ALA A 29 -11.73 7.66 17.38
C ALA A 29 -11.63 6.86 16.06
N PRO A 30 -10.77 7.26 15.10
CA PRO A 30 -10.64 6.55 13.82
C PRO A 30 -10.25 5.07 13.97
N ILE A 31 -9.52 4.75 15.04
CA ILE A 31 -9.16 3.39 15.44
C ILE A 31 -9.34 3.28 16.95
N GLU A 32 -9.97 2.20 17.40
CA GLU A 32 -9.99 1.83 18.82
C GLU A 32 -9.46 0.40 18.98
N TYR A 33 -8.71 0.17 20.05
CA TYR A 33 -8.28 -1.17 20.45
C TYR A 33 -8.99 -1.55 21.75
N LYS A 34 -9.81 -2.59 21.71
CA LYS A 34 -10.57 -3.08 22.87
C LYS A 34 -10.73 -4.59 22.79
N ASP A 35 -10.55 -5.27 23.92
CA ASP A 35 -10.74 -6.73 24.05
C ASP A 35 -9.95 -7.55 23.01
N GLY A 36 -8.71 -7.13 22.72
CA GLY A 36 -7.84 -7.80 21.75
C GLY A 36 -8.15 -7.49 20.29
N LYS A 37 -9.12 -6.59 20.00
CA LYS A 37 -9.60 -6.30 18.64
C LYS A 37 -9.43 -4.83 18.29
N LEU A 38 -9.06 -4.58 17.03
CA LEU A 38 -9.09 -3.25 16.42
C LEU A 38 -10.47 -3.01 15.78
N SER A 39 -11.10 -1.89 16.11
CA SER A 39 -12.26 -1.36 15.40
C SER A 39 -11.87 -0.11 14.62
N TYR A 40 -12.47 0.08 13.44
CA TYR A 40 -12.16 1.18 12.53
C TYR A 40 -13.43 1.97 12.24
N ALA A 41 -13.45 3.24 12.66
CA ALA A 41 -14.58 4.12 12.41
C ALA A 41 -14.42 4.83 11.05
N PRO A 42 -15.44 4.80 10.18
CA PRO A 42 -15.42 5.58 8.95
C PRO A 42 -15.65 7.08 9.22
N ASP A 43 -15.05 7.93 8.39
CA ASP A 43 -15.45 9.35 8.29
C ASP A 43 -16.78 9.52 7.54
N SER A 44 -17.22 10.77 7.34
CA SER A 44 -18.48 11.08 6.66
C SER A 44 -18.54 10.66 5.18
N LEU A 45 -17.39 10.38 4.56
CA LEU A 45 -17.28 9.88 3.19
C LEU A 45 -17.03 8.36 3.15
N GLY A 46 -17.01 7.69 4.30
CA GLY A 46 -16.76 6.26 4.41
C GLY A 46 -15.27 5.89 4.46
N ASN A 47 -14.35 6.85 4.52
CA ASN A 47 -12.92 6.57 4.58
C ASN A 47 -12.58 5.97 5.94
N ARG A 48 -11.74 4.94 5.95
CA ARG A 48 -11.15 4.39 7.17
C ARG A 48 -9.64 4.44 7.10
N VAL A 49 -8.97 4.39 8.25
CA VAL A 49 -7.53 4.15 8.27
C VAL A 49 -7.23 2.87 7.49
N PRO A 50 -6.24 2.86 6.57
CA PRO A 50 -5.92 1.68 5.78
C PRO A 50 -5.55 0.49 6.66
N ASP A 51 -6.12 -0.67 6.33
CA ASP A 51 -5.79 -1.94 6.97
C ASP A 51 -4.52 -2.53 6.35
N PHE A 52 -3.43 -2.53 7.12
CA PHE A 52 -2.12 -3.06 6.74
C PHE A 52 -1.90 -4.52 7.19
N SER A 53 -2.93 -5.21 7.70
CA SER A 53 -2.80 -6.64 8.07
C SER A 53 -2.45 -7.55 6.90
N TYR A 54 -2.69 -7.09 5.66
CA TYR A 54 -2.32 -7.77 4.40
C TYR A 54 -0.86 -7.58 3.98
N CYS A 55 0.00 -7.03 4.85
CA CYS A 55 1.43 -6.91 4.58
C CYS A 55 2.18 -8.25 4.78
N GLY A 56 3.26 -8.44 4.04
CA GLY A 56 4.14 -9.61 4.16
C GLY A 56 3.96 -10.62 3.04
N TYR A 57 4.67 -11.75 3.16
CA TYR A 57 4.66 -12.80 2.14
C TYR A 57 3.25 -13.39 2.00
N ARG A 58 2.72 -13.35 0.77
CA ARG A 58 1.33 -13.77 0.46
C ARG A 58 0.30 -13.20 1.46
N ALA A 59 0.40 -11.90 1.73
CA ALA A 59 -0.48 -11.18 2.65
C ALA A 59 -0.52 -11.74 4.09
N GLY A 60 0.54 -12.45 4.52
CA GLY A 60 0.59 -13.10 5.83
C GLY A 60 -0.16 -14.42 5.91
N GLU A 61 -0.80 -14.86 4.82
CA GLU A 61 -1.60 -16.09 4.77
C GLU A 61 -0.76 -17.36 4.56
N ALA A 62 0.55 -17.20 4.27
CA ALA A 62 1.46 -18.32 4.10
C ALA A 62 2.82 -18.05 4.74
N ALA A 63 3.45 -19.11 5.25
CA ALA A 63 4.83 -19.06 5.69
C ALA A 63 5.77 -18.77 4.49
N ILE A 64 6.86 -18.06 4.77
CA ILE A 64 7.93 -17.86 3.79
C ILE A 64 8.55 -19.23 3.49
N PRO A 65 8.65 -19.65 2.21
CA PRO A 65 9.14 -20.98 1.88
C PRO A 65 10.64 -21.13 2.17
N THR A 66 11.00 -22.29 2.73
CA THR A 66 12.41 -22.63 3.01
C THR A 66 13.06 -23.24 1.77
N ALA A 67 13.62 -22.40 0.91
CA ALA A 67 14.45 -22.86 -0.20
C ALA A 67 15.64 -23.72 0.28
N ILE A 68 15.91 -24.83 -0.42
CA ILE A 68 17.06 -25.71 -0.20
C ILE A 68 18.35 -24.94 -0.52
N ILE A 69 19.33 -25.03 0.37
CA ILE A 69 20.65 -24.41 0.16
C ILE A 69 21.37 -25.17 -0.95
N LYS A 70 21.77 -24.44 -1.99
CA LYS A 70 22.52 -24.96 -3.13
C LYS A 70 23.97 -24.50 -3.14
N VAL A 71 24.22 -23.33 -2.58
CA VAL A 71 25.55 -22.75 -2.42
C VAL A 71 25.64 -22.06 -1.07
N THR A 72 26.77 -22.25 -0.40
CA THR A 72 27.14 -21.51 0.81
C THR A 72 28.33 -20.60 0.49
N VAL A 73 28.25 -19.33 0.89
CA VAL A 73 29.30 -18.33 0.67
C VAL A 73 29.85 -17.91 2.03
N PRO A 74 31.08 -18.30 2.42
CA PRO A 74 31.68 -17.89 3.68
C PRO A 74 32.10 -16.42 3.64
N ALA A 75 32.05 -15.76 4.80
CA ALA A 75 32.57 -14.41 4.95
C ALA A 75 34.11 -14.42 4.82
N ARG A 76 34.65 -13.48 4.04
CA ARG A 76 36.08 -13.30 3.82
C ARG A 76 36.39 -11.82 3.65
N ALA A 77 37.59 -11.41 4.04
CA ALA A 77 38.07 -10.05 3.83
C ALA A 77 38.06 -9.66 2.34
N GLY A 78 37.85 -8.37 2.09
CA GLY A 78 37.82 -7.78 0.76
C GLY A 78 36.50 -8.02 0.00
N ASP A 79 36.44 -7.40 -1.18
CA ASP A 79 35.22 -7.33 -1.99
C ASP A 79 34.61 -8.71 -2.31
N ALA A 80 33.38 -8.90 -1.85
CA ALA A 80 32.57 -10.08 -2.03
C ALA A 80 31.67 -10.04 -3.28
N THR A 81 31.63 -8.92 -4.02
CA THR A 81 30.73 -8.71 -5.17
C THR A 81 30.74 -9.90 -6.12
N ALA A 82 31.92 -10.26 -6.65
CA ALA A 82 32.04 -11.34 -7.63
C ALA A 82 31.65 -12.70 -7.04
N ARG A 83 32.06 -12.99 -5.80
CA ARG A 83 31.80 -14.26 -5.13
C ARG A 83 30.30 -14.49 -4.93
N ILE A 84 29.59 -13.48 -4.45
CA ILE A 84 28.14 -13.57 -4.23
C ILE A 84 27.41 -13.62 -5.57
N GLN A 85 27.80 -12.80 -6.54
CA GLN A 85 27.16 -12.79 -7.86
C GLN A 85 27.31 -14.14 -8.57
N SER A 86 28.50 -14.74 -8.56
CA SER A 86 28.70 -16.08 -9.15
C SER A 86 27.86 -17.16 -8.48
N ALA A 87 27.66 -17.09 -7.17
CA ALA A 87 26.76 -18.01 -6.47
C ALA A 87 25.29 -17.81 -6.90
N LEU A 88 24.84 -16.56 -7.04
CA LEU A 88 23.50 -16.24 -7.54
C LEU A 88 23.29 -16.72 -8.98
N ASP A 89 24.27 -16.49 -9.85
CA ASP A 89 24.23 -16.90 -11.26
C ASP A 89 24.21 -18.44 -11.39
N TYR A 90 25.00 -19.14 -10.57
CA TYR A 90 24.97 -20.60 -10.51
C TYR A 90 23.56 -21.11 -10.13
N VAL A 91 22.98 -20.58 -9.05
CA VAL A 91 21.63 -21.00 -8.61
C VAL A 91 20.57 -20.62 -9.65
N ALA A 92 20.73 -19.50 -10.36
CA ALA A 92 19.86 -19.12 -11.47
C ALA A 92 19.91 -20.12 -12.64
N GLY A 93 21.02 -20.82 -12.84
CA GLY A 93 21.18 -21.86 -13.85
C GLY A 93 20.54 -23.22 -13.48
N LEU A 94 20.22 -23.46 -12.21
CA LEU A 94 19.63 -24.73 -11.77
C LEU A 94 18.17 -24.87 -12.20
N PRO A 95 17.65 -26.08 -12.48
CA PRO A 95 16.25 -26.29 -12.84
C PRO A 95 15.28 -25.70 -11.80
N LEU A 96 14.15 -25.16 -12.28
CA LEU A 96 13.09 -24.68 -11.40
C LEU A 96 12.34 -25.88 -10.78
N GLY A 97 12.29 -25.93 -9.45
CA GLY A 97 11.56 -26.96 -8.71
C GLY A 97 10.04 -26.81 -8.85
N LYS A 98 9.31 -27.87 -8.47
CA LYS A 98 7.83 -27.89 -8.45
C LYS A 98 7.23 -26.86 -7.47
N ASP A 99 8.01 -26.46 -6.48
CA ASP A 99 7.72 -25.40 -5.51
C ASP A 99 7.97 -23.99 -6.05
N GLY A 100 8.47 -23.86 -7.29
CA GLY A 100 8.83 -22.59 -7.91
C GLY A 100 10.20 -22.06 -7.45
N LEU A 101 11.04 -22.90 -6.84
CA LEU A 101 12.35 -22.52 -6.33
C LEU A 101 13.47 -23.30 -7.05
N ARG A 102 14.56 -22.61 -7.38
CA ARG A 102 15.82 -23.19 -7.85
C ARG A 102 16.72 -23.53 -6.67
N GLY A 103 16.67 -22.69 -5.64
CA GLY A 103 17.39 -22.88 -4.38
C GLY A 103 17.83 -21.57 -3.74
N ALA A 104 18.56 -21.71 -2.64
CA ALA A 104 19.14 -20.60 -1.90
C ALA A 104 20.66 -20.55 -2.06
N VAL A 105 21.17 -19.33 -2.19
CA VAL A 105 22.54 -18.95 -1.80
C VAL A 105 22.49 -18.55 -0.33
N LEU A 106 23.17 -19.31 0.52
CA LEU A 106 23.32 -18.97 1.94
C LEU A 106 24.61 -18.18 2.13
N LEU A 107 24.49 -16.97 2.66
CA LEU A 107 25.60 -16.23 3.23
C LEU A 107 25.75 -16.67 4.69
N GLU A 108 26.94 -17.14 5.05
CA GLU A 108 27.28 -17.44 6.44
C GLU A 108 27.31 -16.16 7.29
N LYS A 109 27.57 -16.35 8.58
CA LYS A 109 27.75 -15.25 9.53
C LYS A 109 28.97 -14.41 9.13
N GLY A 110 28.85 -13.10 9.26
CA GLY A 110 29.93 -12.15 9.00
C GLY A 110 29.54 -10.99 8.10
N THR A 111 30.53 -10.13 7.86
CA THR A 111 30.40 -8.92 7.05
C THR A 111 30.94 -9.16 5.66
N TYR A 112 30.17 -8.79 4.65
CA TYR A 112 30.51 -8.88 3.24
C TYR A 112 30.56 -7.48 2.66
N GLU A 113 31.76 -7.02 2.34
CA GLU A 113 31.95 -5.78 1.57
C GLU A 113 31.53 -6.03 0.12
N VAL A 114 30.72 -5.15 -0.44
CA VAL A 114 30.26 -5.23 -1.82
C VAL A 114 30.57 -3.89 -2.46
N ALA A 115 31.67 -3.85 -3.22
CA ALA A 115 32.09 -2.64 -3.92
C ALA A 115 31.27 -2.38 -5.19
N GLY A 116 30.65 -3.43 -5.75
CA GLY A 116 29.81 -3.36 -6.94
C GLY A 116 28.32 -3.54 -6.63
N ARG A 117 27.65 -4.39 -7.42
CA ARG A 117 26.19 -4.60 -7.37
C ARG A 117 25.88 -6.08 -7.47
N LEU A 118 24.82 -6.50 -6.80
CA LEU A 118 24.27 -7.84 -6.87
C LEU A 118 22.96 -7.83 -7.65
N PHE A 119 22.74 -8.87 -8.45
CA PHE A 119 21.55 -9.03 -9.28
C PHE A 119 20.91 -10.39 -9.09
N ILE A 120 19.59 -10.40 -8.91
CA ILE A 120 18.75 -11.59 -8.98
C ILE A 120 17.75 -11.37 -10.12
N ARG A 121 17.99 -12.02 -11.27
CA ARG A 121 17.19 -11.85 -12.49
C ARG A 121 16.27 -13.02 -12.82
N ALA A 122 16.56 -14.19 -12.26
CA ALA A 122 15.81 -15.41 -12.50
C ALA A 122 14.83 -15.68 -11.35
N SER A 123 13.63 -16.16 -11.69
CA SER A 123 12.67 -16.66 -10.72
C SER A 123 13.23 -17.85 -9.94
N GLY A 124 12.82 -17.98 -8.67
CA GLY A 124 13.14 -19.10 -7.81
C GLY A 124 14.53 -19.06 -7.16
N VAL A 125 15.30 -17.99 -7.33
CA VAL A 125 16.59 -17.80 -6.66
C VAL A 125 16.38 -17.04 -5.35
N VAL A 126 16.92 -17.57 -4.25
CA VAL A 126 16.84 -16.96 -2.92
C VAL A 126 18.23 -16.57 -2.45
N LEU A 127 18.41 -15.33 -1.99
CA LEU A 127 19.58 -14.94 -1.20
C LEU A 127 19.20 -14.95 0.27
N ARG A 128 19.87 -15.77 1.08
CA ARG A 128 19.56 -15.97 2.51
C ARG A 128 20.79 -15.62 3.34
N GLY A 129 20.60 -14.82 4.39
CA GLY A 129 21.62 -14.60 5.44
C GLY A 129 21.45 -15.53 6.63
N SER A 130 22.41 -15.51 7.56
CA SER A 130 22.48 -16.34 8.76
C SER A 130 21.96 -15.64 10.03
N GLY A 131 21.01 -14.71 9.88
CA GLY A 131 20.39 -13.94 10.97
C GLY A 131 20.65 -12.44 10.86
N MET A 132 19.78 -11.64 11.50
CA MET A 132 19.82 -10.17 11.51
C MET A 132 20.38 -9.57 12.81
N GLY A 133 20.65 -10.39 13.83
CA GLY A 133 21.19 -9.96 15.12
C GLY A 133 22.72 -9.89 15.14
N GLU A 134 23.28 -9.72 16.33
CA GLU A 134 24.72 -9.78 16.56
C GLU A 134 25.31 -11.11 16.07
N GLY A 135 26.42 -11.04 15.33
CA GLY A 135 27.02 -12.22 14.68
C GLY A 135 26.19 -12.78 13.52
N GLY A 136 25.22 -12.02 13.00
CA GLY A 136 24.46 -12.35 11.79
C GLY A 136 25.23 -12.07 10.48
N THR A 137 24.49 -11.96 9.38
CA THR A 137 25.05 -11.59 8.08
C THR A 137 24.83 -10.11 7.83
N VAL A 138 25.88 -9.38 7.46
CA VAL A 138 25.80 -7.97 7.07
C VAL A 138 26.35 -7.80 5.65
N LEU A 139 25.56 -7.20 4.76
CA LEU A 139 26.04 -6.71 3.46
C LEU A 139 26.36 -5.22 3.58
N VAL A 140 27.61 -4.84 3.32
CA VAL A 140 28.05 -3.44 3.37
C VAL A 140 28.39 -3.00 1.95
N GLY A 141 27.64 -2.03 1.42
CA GLY A 141 28.00 -1.38 0.17
C GLY A 141 29.23 -0.49 0.36
N THR A 142 30.35 -0.85 -0.25
CA THR A 142 31.62 -0.09 -0.20
C THR A 142 31.92 0.63 -1.51
N GLY A 143 31.04 0.50 -2.50
CA GLY A 143 31.15 1.16 -3.80
C GLY A 143 30.88 2.66 -3.74
N PHE A 144 31.45 3.39 -4.69
CA PHE A 144 31.22 4.83 -4.86
C PHE A 144 30.05 5.16 -5.80
N SER A 145 29.45 4.15 -6.45
CA SER A 145 28.32 4.38 -7.33
C SER A 145 27.05 4.69 -6.53
N ARG A 146 26.11 5.41 -7.15
CA ARG A 146 24.77 5.68 -6.58
C ARG A 146 23.76 4.58 -6.91
N ASP A 147 24.25 3.43 -7.37
CA ASP A 147 23.40 2.32 -7.76
C ASP A 147 22.91 1.51 -6.54
N HIS A 148 21.90 0.67 -6.76
CA HIS A 148 21.41 -0.23 -5.74
C HIS A 148 22.42 -1.35 -5.42
N LEU A 149 22.64 -1.62 -4.14
CA LEU A 149 23.47 -2.72 -3.66
C LEU A 149 23.01 -4.09 -4.17
N LEU A 150 21.70 -4.33 -4.12
CA LEU A 150 21.02 -5.52 -4.60
C LEU A 150 19.83 -5.11 -5.46
N THR A 151 19.76 -5.64 -6.67
CA THR A 151 18.64 -5.45 -7.60
C THR A 151 17.97 -6.78 -7.88
N VAL A 152 16.69 -6.88 -7.57
CA VAL A 152 15.83 -8.00 -7.96
C VAL A 152 14.94 -7.53 -9.10
N SER A 153 15.03 -8.16 -10.26
CA SER A 153 14.33 -7.71 -11.46
C SER A 153 13.79 -8.88 -12.27
N GLY A 154 12.51 -8.84 -12.64
CA GLY A 154 11.93 -9.75 -13.63
C GLY A 154 12.06 -9.22 -15.06
N ARG A 155 11.40 -9.91 -15.99
CA ARG A 155 11.17 -9.39 -17.35
C ARG A 155 10.02 -8.40 -17.31
N ASN A 156 10.10 -7.34 -18.12
CA ASN A 156 8.99 -6.40 -18.29
C ASN A 156 8.04 -6.87 -19.40
N ASP A 157 7.46 -8.06 -19.24
CA ASP A 157 6.58 -8.73 -20.20
C ASP A 157 5.11 -8.74 -19.76
N ARG A 158 4.77 -7.85 -18.82
CA ARG A 158 3.40 -7.68 -18.31
C ARG A 158 2.42 -7.44 -19.46
N LYS A 159 1.34 -8.23 -19.49
CA LYS A 159 0.20 -8.02 -20.38
C LYS A 159 -0.96 -7.45 -19.58
N VAL A 160 -1.53 -6.35 -20.05
CA VAL A 160 -2.68 -5.70 -19.43
C VAL A 160 -3.77 -5.55 -20.48
N ASP A 161 -4.97 -6.01 -20.13
CA ASP A 161 -6.14 -5.92 -20.99
C ASP A 161 -6.69 -4.48 -21.05
N ALA A 162 -7.71 -4.27 -21.88
CA ALA A 162 -8.47 -3.03 -21.90
C ALA A 162 -9.06 -2.72 -20.52
N ALA A 163 -8.83 -1.48 -20.05
CA ALA A 163 -9.29 -1.05 -18.74
C ALA A 163 -10.81 -0.80 -18.71
N GLN A 164 -11.43 -1.21 -17.61
CA GLN A 164 -12.82 -0.89 -17.27
C GLN A 164 -12.86 0.32 -16.34
N THR A 165 -13.80 1.23 -16.59
CA THR A 165 -14.04 2.38 -15.72
C THR A 165 -14.67 1.94 -14.40
N ILE A 166 -14.19 2.52 -13.29
CA ILE A 166 -14.85 2.41 -11.99
C ILE A 166 -15.96 3.46 -11.95
N THR A 167 -17.21 3.02 -11.77
CA THR A 167 -18.41 3.84 -12.03
C THR A 167 -18.95 4.55 -10.79
N ALA A 168 -18.50 4.18 -9.60
CA ALA A 168 -18.85 4.88 -8.36
C ALA A 168 -18.31 6.31 -8.39
N ASP A 169 -19.12 7.28 -7.93
CA ASP A 169 -18.68 8.67 -7.84
C ASP A 169 -17.56 8.85 -6.79
N TYR A 170 -17.59 8.05 -5.73
CA TYR A 170 -16.56 7.99 -4.69
C TYR A 170 -16.33 6.55 -4.23
N VAL A 171 -15.06 6.14 -4.20
CA VAL A 171 -14.60 4.89 -3.57
C VAL A 171 -13.74 5.28 -2.36
N PRO A 172 -14.15 4.94 -1.13
CA PRO A 172 -13.44 5.38 0.06
C PRO A 172 -12.03 4.77 0.21
N VAL A 173 -11.18 5.47 0.96
CA VAL A 173 -9.95 4.88 1.51
C VAL A 173 -10.32 3.63 2.31
N ASN A 174 -9.52 2.58 2.15
CA ASN A 174 -9.72 1.27 2.74
C ASN A 174 -10.89 0.45 2.13
N ALA A 175 -11.44 0.86 0.99
CA ALA A 175 -12.43 0.08 0.27
C ALA A 175 -11.81 -1.15 -0.40
N ARG A 176 -12.56 -2.25 -0.42
CA ARG A 176 -12.22 -3.52 -1.11
C ARG A 176 -13.13 -3.86 -2.28
N THR A 177 -14.25 -3.15 -2.43
CA THR A 177 -15.23 -3.42 -3.48
C THR A 177 -15.25 -2.26 -4.46
N LEU A 178 -15.22 -2.59 -5.75
CA LEU A 178 -15.24 -1.61 -6.84
C LEU A 178 -16.44 -1.86 -7.74
N LYS A 179 -17.27 -0.84 -7.92
CA LYS A 179 -18.30 -0.83 -8.97
C LYS A 179 -17.64 -0.57 -10.31
N VAL A 180 -17.78 -1.50 -11.25
CA VAL A 180 -17.14 -1.44 -12.57
C VAL A 180 -18.18 -1.45 -13.68
N ALA A 181 -17.85 -0.84 -14.82
CA ALA A 181 -18.79 -0.74 -15.94
C ALA A 181 -19.24 -2.10 -16.50
N ASN A 182 -18.34 -3.09 -16.53
CA ASN A 182 -18.63 -4.44 -16.98
C ASN A 182 -18.00 -5.48 -16.04
N PRO A 183 -18.71 -5.95 -15.01
CA PRO A 183 -18.20 -6.97 -14.08
C PRO A 183 -17.87 -8.31 -14.77
N ALA A 184 -18.56 -8.66 -15.87
CA ALA A 184 -18.33 -9.90 -16.61
C ALA A 184 -16.97 -9.96 -17.32
N ALA A 185 -16.24 -8.84 -17.40
CA ALA A 185 -14.86 -8.81 -17.87
C ALA A 185 -13.85 -9.41 -16.87
N PHE A 186 -14.28 -9.74 -15.65
CA PHE A 186 -13.45 -10.27 -14.58
C PHE A 186 -13.96 -11.62 -14.07
N LYS A 187 -13.05 -12.41 -13.52
CA LYS A 187 -13.33 -13.69 -12.86
C LYS A 187 -12.63 -13.75 -11.51
N VAL A 188 -13.17 -14.54 -10.60
CA VAL A 188 -12.48 -14.86 -9.34
C VAL A 188 -11.11 -15.46 -9.65
N GLY A 189 -10.09 -14.96 -8.97
CA GLY A 189 -8.69 -15.34 -9.17
C GLY A 189 -7.91 -14.43 -10.11
N ASP A 190 -8.57 -13.57 -10.89
CA ASP A 190 -7.90 -12.65 -11.81
C ASP A 190 -6.95 -11.71 -11.07
N ARG A 191 -5.77 -11.52 -11.64
CA ARG A 191 -4.86 -10.44 -11.25
C ARG A 191 -5.27 -9.17 -11.98
N VAL A 192 -5.47 -8.09 -11.24
CA VAL A 192 -5.94 -6.82 -11.75
C VAL A 192 -5.03 -5.67 -11.33
N VAL A 193 -4.94 -4.65 -12.18
CA VAL A 193 -4.32 -3.36 -11.89
C VAL A 193 -5.41 -2.33 -11.74
N ILE A 194 -5.46 -1.70 -10.58
CA ILE A 194 -6.29 -0.52 -10.35
C ILE A 194 -5.39 0.69 -10.57
N ARG A 195 -5.83 1.66 -11.37
CA ARG A 195 -5.11 2.91 -11.60
C ARG A 195 -5.95 4.09 -11.16
N ARG A 196 -5.33 4.98 -10.38
CA ARG A 196 -5.83 6.30 -10.04
C ARG A 196 -5.01 7.34 -10.80
N PRO A 197 -5.65 8.18 -11.66
CA PRO A 197 -4.93 9.21 -12.38
C PRO A 197 -4.45 10.31 -11.43
N SER A 198 -3.40 11.03 -11.86
CA SER A 198 -2.98 12.29 -11.25
C SER A 198 -3.40 13.45 -12.15
N THR A 199 -4.64 13.91 -12.02
CA THR A 199 -5.19 14.99 -12.87
C THR A 199 -4.72 16.37 -12.42
N ALA A 200 -4.76 17.36 -13.32
CA ALA A 200 -4.44 18.75 -12.99
C ALA A 200 -5.32 19.28 -11.85
N ALA A 201 -6.63 18.99 -11.88
CA ALA A 201 -7.58 19.41 -10.85
C ALA A 201 -7.21 18.86 -9.46
N TRP A 202 -6.74 17.61 -9.39
CA TRP A 202 -6.28 17.00 -8.14
C TRP A 202 -4.96 17.61 -7.65
N ILE A 203 -3.99 17.79 -8.55
CA ILE A 203 -2.70 18.41 -8.21
C ILE A 203 -2.92 19.83 -7.66
N LYS A 204 -3.78 20.62 -8.31
CA LYS A 204 -4.19 21.94 -7.85
C LYS A 204 -4.88 21.89 -6.48
N LYS A 205 -5.80 20.94 -6.27
CA LYS A 205 -6.48 20.76 -4.97
C LYS A 205 -5.49 20.51 -3.83
N LEU A 206 -4.40 19.78 -4.10
CA LEU A 206 -3.35 19.54 -3.12
C LEU A 206 -2.35 20.69 -2.98
N GLY A 207 -2.40 21.71 -3.85
CA GLY A 207 -1.41 22.78 -3.90
C GLY A 207 -0.05 22.31 -4.42
N MET A 208 0.01 21.20 -5.17
CA MET A 208 1.27 20.58 -5.60
C MET A 208 1.77 21.05 -6.97
N GLU A 209 1.15 22.10 -7.53
CA GLU A 209 1.60 22.76 -8.77
C GLU A 209 2.92 23.52 -8.56
N THR A 210 3.25 23.86 -7.31
CA THR A 210 4.51 24.53 -6.92
C THR A 210 4.88 24.16 -5.49
N PHE A 211 6.17 24.17 -5.17
CA PHE A 211 6.68 23.98 -3.81
C PHE A 211 7.09 25.30 -3.14
N GLY A 212 6.69 26.44 -3.72
CA GLY A 212 7.09 27.78 -3.26
C GLY A 212 8.44 28.23 -3.83
N GLY A 213 8.85 29.45 -3.49
CA GLY A 213 10.17 30.00 -3.88
C GLY A 213 10.44 30.13 -5.38
N GLY A 214 9.39 30.21 -6.22
CA GLY A 214 9.52 30.28 -7.68
C GLY A 214 9.81 28.94 -8.37
N LEU A 215 9.76 27.81 -7.65
CA LEU A 215 10.11 26.48 -8.15
C LEU A 215 8.92 25.75 -8.81
N SER A 216 8.18 26.43 -9.68
CA SER A 216 7.03 25.82 -10.40
C SER A 216 7.46 24.69 -11.33
N SER A 217 8.71 24.72 -11.84
CA SER A 217 9.28 23.63 -12.66
C SER A 217 9.40 22.29 -11.91
N LEU A 218 9.51 22.32 -10.58
CA LEU A 218 9.58 21.12 -9.73
C LEU A 218 8.19 20.58 -9.38
N GLY A 219 7.13 21.38 -9.54
CA GLY A 219 5.74 20.99 -9.29
C GLY A 219 5.33 19.71 -10.03
N TRP A 220 4.30 19.06 -9.52
CA TRP A 220 3.75 17.85 -10.13
C TRP A 220 3.04 18.21 -11.43
N LYS A 221 3.24 17.39 -12.47
CA LYS A 221 2.49 17.49 -13.73
C LYS A 221 1.47 16.36 -13.82
N PRO A 222 0.36 16.56 -14.56
CA PRO A 222 -0.62 15.51 -14.77
C PRO A 222 0.01 14.21 -15.29
N GLY A 223 -0.41 13.06 -14.78
CA GLY A 223 0.10 11.74 -15.14
C GLY A 223 1.43 11.34 -14.48
N GLN A 224 2.10 12.22 -13.72
CA GLN A 224 3.39 11.90 -13.11
C GLN A 224 3.32 11.27 -11.71
N ARG A 225 2.13 11.26 -11.10
CA ARG A 225 1.88 10.78 -9.73
C ARG A 225 0.70 9.83 -9.69
N GLU A 226 0.57 9.02 -10.73
CA GLU A 226 -0.45 7.98 -10.77
C GLU A 226 -0.19 6.95 -9.67
N VAL A 227 -1.27 6.51 -9.05
CA VAL A 227 -1.19 5.43 -8.06
C VAL A 227 -1.73 4.18 -8.73
N SER A 228 -0.96 3.10 -8.64
CA SER A 228 -1.34 1.79 -9.15
C SER A 228 -1.34 0.77 -8.02
N TRP A 229 -2.33 -0.11 -8.01
CA TRP A 229 -2.40 -1.24 -7.10
C TRP A 229 -2.54 -2.53 -7.90
N ASP A 230 -1.70 -3.51 -7.57
CA ASP A 230 -1.87 -4.89 -8.00
C ASP A 230 -2.72 -5.64 -6.97
N ARG A 231 -3.81 -6.26 -7.43
CA ARG A 231 -4.78 -6.96 -6.58
C ARG A 231 -5.24 -8.26 -7.22
N GLN A 232 -5.87 -9.10 -6.41
CA GLN A 232 -6.59 -10.28 -6.87
C GLN A 232 -8.09 -10.10 -6.69
N VAL A 233 -8.87 -10.53 -7.69
CA VAL A 233 -10.34 -10.57 -7.60
C VAL A 233 -10.76 -11.77 -6.76
N MET A 234 -11.47 -11.52 -5.66
CA MET A 234 -11.97 -12.54 -4.73
C MET A 234 -13.43 -12.90 -4.98
N ALA A 235 -14.22 -11.96 -5.49
CA ALA A 235 -15.62 -12.17 -5.85
C ALA A 235 -16.01 -11.24 -7.01
N VAL A 236 -16.98 -11.70 -7.81
CA VAL A 236 -17.61 -10.94 -8.89
C VAL A 236 -19.12 -11.11 -8.76
N ASP A 237 -19.85 -10.00 -8.72
CA ASP A 237 -21.32 -9.99 -8.67
C ASP A 237 -21.89 -8.80 -9.45
N ALA A 238 -23.21 -8.62 -9.43
CA ALA A 238 -23.89 -7.53 -10.14
C ALA A 238 -23.49 -6.13 -9.64
N SER A 239 -22.95 -6.00 -8.42
CA SER A 239 -22.48 -4.75 -7.85
C SER A 239 -21.04 -4.41 -8.23
N GLY A 240 -20.25 -5.39 -8.69
CA GLY A 240 -18.89 -5.17 -9.17
C GLY A 240 -17.92 -6.29 -8.80
N ILE A 241 -16.71 -5.92 -8.38
CA ILE A 241 -15.65 -6.85 -7.97
C ILE A 241 -15.19 -6.59 -6.54
N THR A 242 -14.81 -7.64 -5.83
CA THR A 242 -14.17 -7.57 -4.50
C THR A 242 -12.69 -7.96 -4.58
N LEU A 243 -11.83 -7.20 -3.90
CA LEU A 243 -10.38 -7.32 -3.92
C LEU A 243 -9.85 -8.08 -2.69
N ASP A 244 -8.69 -8.70 -2.84
CA ASP A 244 -7.92 -9.36 -1.77
C ASP A 244 -7.50 -8.38 -0.66
N ALA A 245 -7.05 -7.19 -1.04
CA ALA A 245 -6.62 -6.15 -0.10
C ALA A 245 -7.21 -4.76 -0.43
N PRO A 246 -7.40 -3.89 0.56
CA PRO A 246 -8.00 -2.58 0.36
C PRO A 246 -7.15 -1.61 -0.46
N LEU A 247 -7.79 -0.55 -0.99
CA LEU A 247 -7.10 0.58 -1.60
C LEU A 247 -6.64 1.58 -0.52
N THR A 248 -5.45 2.14 -0.71
CA THR A 248 -4.82 3.06 0.26
C THR A 248 -5.15 4.54 0.03
N THR A 249 -5.81 4.85 -1.09
CA THR A 249 -6.20 6.20 -1.48
C THR A 249 -7.58 6.14 -2.14
N ALA A 250 -8.45 7.10 -1.82
CA ALA A 250 -9.79 7.17 -2.42
C ALA A 250 -9.73 7.40 -3.94
N LEU A 251 -10.73 6.85 -4.63
CA LEU A 251 -11.00 7.16 -6.04
C LEU A 251 -12.20 8.11 -6.07
N ASP A 252 -11.98 9.31 -6.58
CA ASP A 252 -12.98 10.37 -6.60
C ASP A 252 -13.18 10.81 -8.05
N LYS A 253 -14.39 10.68 -8.56
CA LYS A 253 -14.74 10.98 -9.95
C LYS A 253 -14.50 12.45 -10.29
N THR A 254 -14.61 13.37 -9.33
CA THR A 254 -14.26 14.79 -9.51
C THR A 254 -12.80 14.96 -9.91
N TYR A 255 -11.92 14.03 -9.52
CA TYR A 255 -10.49 14.07 -9.79
C TYR A 255 -10.03 13.03 -10.82
N GLY A 256 -10.95 12.43 -11.57
CA GLY A 256 -10.67 11.45 -12.63
C GLY A 256 -11.04 10.01 -12.27
N GLY A 257 -11.52 9.76 -11.05
CA GLY A 257 -11.99 8.44 -10.61
C GLY A 257 -10.87 7.39 -10.62
N GLY A 258 -11.14 6.25 -11.25
CA GLY A 258 -10.15 5.21 -11.44
C GLY A 258 -10.56 4.21 -12.51
N THR A 259 -9.60 3.39 -12.92
CA THR A 259 -9.84 2.27 -13.85
C THR A 259 -9.30 0.99 -13.25
N VAL A 260 -9.84 -0.13 -13.71
CA VAL A 260 -9.34 -1.46 -13.36
C VAL A 260 -9.20 -2.31 -14.63
N ALA A 261 -8.07 -2.96 -14.78
CA ALA A 261 -7.77 -3.82 -15.92
C ALA A 261 -7.23 -5.15 -15.43
N ARG A 262 -7.57 -6.26 -16.08
CA ARG A 262 -6.89 -7.54 -15.85
C ARG A 262 -5.45 -7.41 -16.32
N GLY A 263 -4.51 -7.89 -15.52
CA GLY A 263 -3.08 -7.78 -15.81
C GLY A 263 -2.32 -9.00 -15.31
N ILE A 264 -1.58 -9.65 -16.20
CA ILE A 264 -0.80 -10.85 -15.91
C ILE A 264 0.67 -10.64 -16.24
N TRP A 265 1.54 -11.27 -15.45
CA TRP A 265 2.96 -11.47 -15.79
C TRP A 265 3.07 -12.89 -16.39
N PRO A 266 3.53 -13.03 -17.65
CA PRO A 266 3.69 -14.33 -18.32
C PRO A 266 4.67 -15.29 -17.65
#